data_AF-A0A812GEN0-F1
#
_entry.id   AF-A0A812GEN0-F1
#
_cell.length_a   1.000
_cell.length_b   1.000
_cell.length_c   1.000
_cell.angle_alpha   90.00
_cell.angle_beta   90.00
_cell.angle_gamma   90.00
#
_symmetry.space_group_name_H-M   'P 1'
#
loop_
_entity.id
_entity.type
_entity.pdbx_description
1 polymer ?
#
loop_
_entity_poly.entity_id
_entity_poly.type
_entity_poly.pdbx_seq_one_letter_code
_entity_poly.pdbx_strand_id
1 'polypeptide(L)' 'MGDHELTLRHDGLNRSKLTNTSKQSLEWEVWFYGDYTTLIVDGQSVPAEHKLVNGQRVSYVTVTLAANSSSEVRK' A
#
# COMPACT_ATOMS: atom_id res chain seq x y z
N MET A 1 17.22 1.06 -17.93
CA MET A 1 16.49 -0.22 -18.03
C MET A 1 15.99 -0.56 -16.63
N GLY A 2 14.70 -0.55 -16.28
CA GLY A 2 13.49 -0.50 -17.10
C GLY A 2 12.39 0.43 -16.55
N ASP A 3 11.55 0.86 -17.49
CA ASP A 3 10.46 1.84 -17.43
C ASP A 3 9.27 1.46 -16.52
N HIS A 4 9.40 1.67 -15.21
CA HIS A 4 8.23 1.84 -14.34
C HIS A 4 8.50 3.01 -13.39
N GLU A 5 8.02 4.21 -13.73
CA GLU A 5 8.05 5.39 -12.85
C GLU A 5 7.04 5.23 -11.70
N LEU A 6 7.35 4.37 -10.73
CA LEU A 6 6.56 4.26 -9.50
C LEU A 6 6.85 5.46 -8.61
N THR A 7 5.93 6.42 -8.57
CA THR A 7 5.98 7.49 -7.57
C THR A 7 5.33 6.98 -6.28
N LEU A 8 6.11 6.30 -5.44
CA LEU A 8 5.68 5.95 -4.08
C LEU A 8 5.94 7.15 -3.16
N ARG A 9 4.87 7.83 -2.72
CA ARG A 9 4.98 8.89 -1.72
C ARG A 9 4.49 8.37 -0.37
N HIS A 10 5.43 8.21 0.56
CA HIS A 10 5.09 7.94 1.96
C HIS A 10 4.90 9.28 2.67
N ASP A 11 3.65 9.69 2.87
CA ASP A 11 3.34 10.90 3.63
C ASP A 11 3.29 10.55 5.12
N GLY A 12 4.47 10.39 5.72
CA GLY A 12 4.64 10.06 7.14
C GLY A 12 4.32 8.60 7.48
N LEU A 13 4.23 8.28 8.78
CA LEU A 13 4.10 6.90 9.29
C LEU A 13 2.69 6.29 9.17
N ASN A 14 1.70 7.06 8.72
CA ASN A 14 0.28 6.72 8.87
C ASN A 14 -0.49 6.73 7.54
N ARG A 15 0.11 7.20 6.45
CA ARG A 15 -0.55 7.30 5.15
C ARG A 15 0.44 7.03 4.02
N SER A 16 0.04 6.14 3.13
CA SER A 16 0.75 5.80 1.90
C SER A 16 -0.14 6.09 0.72
N LYS A 17 0.38 6.77 -0.31
CA LYS A 17 -0.32 6.94 -1.57
C LYS A 17 0.57 6.46 -2.70
N LEU A 18 0.03 5.60 -3.55
CA LEU A 18 0.70 5.14 -4.76
C LEU A 18 -0.13 5.51 -5.97
N THR A 19 0.54 6.06 -6.98
CA THR A 19 -0.04 6.33 -8.30
C THR A 19 0.68 5.45 -9.30
N ASN A 20 -0.06 4.56 -9.95
CA ASN A 20 0.46 3.72 -11.01
C ASN A 20 0.38 4.50 -12.34
N THR A 21 1.49 5.07 -12.78
CA THR A 21 1.60 5.79 -14.07
C THR A 21 1.92 4.85 -15.24
N SER A 22 2.03 3.54 -14.99
CA SER A 22 2.32 2.57 -16.04
C SER A 22 1.07 2.18 -16.82
N LYS A 23 1.28 1.53 -17.96
CA LYS A 23 0.21 0.99 -18.82
C LYS A 23 -0.33 -0.36 -18.37
N GLN A 24 0.20 -0.92 -17.27
CA GLN A 24 -0.16 -2.24 -16.76
C GLN A 24 -0.73 -2.12 -15.35
N SER A 25 -1.51 -3.11 -14.93
CA SER A 25 -1.92 -3.23 -13.53
C SER A 25 -0.73 -3.59 -12.65
N LEU A 26 -0.70 -3.06 -11.44
CA LEU A 26 0.30 -3.30 -10.43
C LEU A 26 -0.37 -3.84 -9.17
N GLU A 27 0.20 -4.86 -8.57
CA GLU A 27 -0.11 -5.23 -7.19
C GLU A 27 0.79 -4.46 -6.25
N TRP A 28 0.16 -3.69 -5.37
CA TRP A 28 0.85 -2.89 -4.38
C TRP A 28 0.58 -3.43 -2.99
N GLU A 29 1.60 -4.03 -2.39
CA GLU A 29 1.56 -4.43 -0.99
C GLU A 29 2.02 -3.25 -0.12
N VAL A 30 1.16 -2.78 0.77
CA VAL A 30 1.46 -1.66 1.67
C VAL A 30 1.51 -2.13 3.11
N TRP A 31 2.56 -1.73 3.83
CA TRP A 31 2.83 -2.17 5.19
C TRP A 31 2.79 -1.01 6.17
N PHE A 32 2.24 -1.26 7.35
CA PHE A 32 2.30 -0.37 8.49
C PHE A 32 2.82 -1.13 9.71
N TYR A 33 3.82 -0.55 10.39
CA TYR A 33 4.32 -1.11 11.63
C TYR A 33 3.27 -1.02 12.73
N GLY A 34 2.98 -2.16 13.36
CA GLY A 34 1.95 -2.29 14.40
C GLY A 34 1.07 -3.52 14.22
N ASP A 35 0.07 -3.62 15.08
CA ASP A 35 -0.98 -4.64 15.05
C ASP A 35 -2.32 -3.93 14.86
N TYR A 36 -2.71 -3.77 13.61
CA TYR A 36 -3.96 -3.15 13.17
C TYR A 36 -4.83 -4.21 12.52
N THR A 37 -6.01 -4.46 13.07
CA THR A 37 -6.96 -5.43 12.52
C THR A 37 -7.54 -5.01 11.18
N THR A 38 -7.56 -3.71 10.89
CA THR A 38 -8.06 -3.12 9.64
C THR A 38 -7.19 -1.97 9.19
N LEU A 39 -7.04 -1.82 7.87
CA LEU A 39 -6.48 -0.64 7.23
C LEU A 39 -7.55 0.03 6.38
N ILE A 40 -7.45 1.35 6.19
CA ILE A 40 -8.40 2.11 5.37
C ILE A 40 -7.79 2.29 3.98
N VAL A 41 -8.36 1.63 2.97
CA VAL A 41 -7.99 1.73 1.55
C VAL A 41 -9.03 2.58 0.84
N ASP A 42 -8.63 3.70 0.26
CA ASP A 42 -9.51 4.63 -0.47
C ASP A 42 -10.79 5.03 0.32
N GLY A 43 -10.66 5.11 1.65
CA GLY A 43 -11.76 5.43 2.57
C GLY A 43 -12.56 4.23 3.08
N GLN A 44 -12.31 3.02 2.59
CA GLN A 44 -12.97 1.78 3.02
C GLN A 44 -12.12 1.00 4.02
N SER A 45 -12.72 0.53 5.12
CA SER A 45 -12.05 -0.36 6.07
C SER A 45 -11.92 -1.77 5.48
N VAL A 46 -10.68 -2.20 5.31
CA VAL A 46 -10.29 -3.51 4.79
C VAL A 46 -9.59 -4.29 5.91
N PRO A 47 -9.91 -5.57 6.15
CA PRO A 47 -9.16 -6.41 7.08
C PRO A 47 -7.68 -6.44 6.71
N ALA A 48 -6.81 -6.22 7.69
CA ALA A 48 -5.37 -6.26 7.46
C ALA A 48 -4.81 -7.64 7.79
N GLU A 49 -3.88 -8.09 6.97
CA GLU A 49 -3.05 -9.25 7.26
C GLU A 49 -1.86 -8.84 8.11
N HIS A 50 -1.24 -9.80 8.79
CA HIS A 50 -0.13 -9.54 9.70
C HIS A 50 1.05 -10.43 9.34
N LYS A 51 2.25 -9.83 9.31
CA LYS A 51 3.49 -10.60 9.15
C LYS A 51 4.60 -10.03 10.02
N LEU A 52 5.62 -10.85 10.27
CA LEU A 52 6.85 -10.43 10.93
C LEU A 52 7.87 -10.08 9.84
N VAL A 53 8.25 -8.81 9.77
CA VAL A 53 9.32 -8.32 8.89
C VAL A 53 10.47 -7.90 9.79
N ASN A 54 11.62 -8.57 9.67
CA ASN A 54 12.82 -8.30 10.48
C ASN A 54 12.55 -8.31 12.00
N GLY A 55 11.69 -9.22 12.46
CA GLY A 55 11.31 -9.34 13.88
C GLY A 55 10.29 -8.30 14.36
N GLN A 56 9.86 -7.38 13.51
CA GLN A 56 8.79 -6.42 13.80
C GLN A 56 7.47 -6.88 13.17
N ARG A 57 6.38 -6.80 13.93
CA ARG A 57 5.04 -7.05 13.40
C ARG A 57 4.60 -5.87 12.54
N VAL A 58 4.13 -6.20 11.34
CA VAL A 58 3.52 -5.25 10.42
C VAL A 58 2.14 -5.74 10.05
N SER A 59 1.20 -4.80 9.94
CA SER A 59 -0.09 -5.01 9.30
C SER A 59 -0.01 -4.56 7.86
N TYR A 60 -0.52 -5.37 6.95
CA TYR A 60 -0.47 -5.08 5.52
C TYR A 60 -1.78 -5.41 4.80
N VAL A 61 -1.95 -4.77 3.65
CA VAL A 61 -2.97 -5.09 2.65
C VAL A 61 -2.34 -5.05 1.26
N THR A 62 -2.86 -5.88 0.37
CA THR A 62 -2.50 -5.86 -1.06
C THR A 62 -3.60 -5.12 -1.81
N VAL A 63 -3.22 -4.09 -2.56
CA VAL A 63 -4.12 -3.28 -3.39
C VAL A 63 -3.74 -3.45 -4.85
N THR A 64 -4.68 -3.88 -5.68
CA THR A 64 -4.48 -3.94 -7.13
C THR A 64 -4.79 -2.58 -7.74
N LEU A 65 -3.76 -1.92 -8.29
CA LEU A 65 -3.88 -0.66 -9.01
C LEU A 65 -3.96 -0.93 -10.50
N ALA A 66 -5.02 -0.44 -11.16
CA ALA A 66 -5.09 -0.43 -12.61
C ALA A 66 -4.05 0.53 -13.22
N ALA A 67 -3.84 0.42 -14.53
CA ALA A 67 -3.01 1.36 -15.27
C ALA A 67 -3.56 2.80 -15.12
N ASN A 68 -2.70 3.77 -14.85
CA ASN A 68 -3.06 5.17 -14.61
C ASN A 68 -4.02 5.41 -13.42
N SER A 69 -4.08 4.50 -12.44
CA SER A 69 -4.89 4.68 -11.22
C SER A 69 -4.06 5.06 -10.00
N SER A 70 -4.72 5.60 -8.98
CA SER A 70 -4.09 5.87 -7.68
C SER A 70 -4.93 5.31 -6.55
N SER A 71 -4.28 4.82 -5.50
CA SER A 71 -4.94 4.49 -4.24
C SER A 71 -4.18 5.08 -3.06
N GLU A 72 -4.94 5.38 -2.02
CA GLU A 72 -4.45 5.83 -0.73
C GLU A 72 -4.78 4.79 0.34
N VAL A 73 -3.79 4.46 1.17
CA VAL A 73 -3.97 3.57 2.32
C VAL A 73 -3.50 4.26 3.58
N ARG A 74 -4.28 4.15 4.64
CA ARG A 74 -3.96 4.67 5.97
C ARG A 74 -4.31 3.65 7.06
N LYS A 75 -3.64 3.74 8.20
CA LYS A 75 -3.89 2.91 9.38
C LYS A 75 -4.77 3.63 10.40
#